data_AF-A0A4Y8C7P0-F1
#
_entry.id   AF-A0A4Y8C7P0-F1
#
_cell.length_a   1.000
_cell.length_b   1.000
_cell.length_c   1.000
_cell.angle_alpha   90.00
_cell.angle_beta   90.00
_cell.angle_gamma   90.00
#
_symmetry.space_group_name_H-M   'P 1'
#
loop_
_entity.id
_entity.type
_entity.pdbx_description
1 polymer ?
#
loop_
_entity_poly.entity_id
_entity_poly.type
_entity_poly.pdbx_seq_one_letter_code
_entity_poly.pdbx_strand_id
1 'polypeptide(L)'
;FFDFKFKRFIKLIIDTSLSFPTVAVGLILYALISSRGPLGEFGLLFTIKALILGQFVLALPIVIALFSNLIENMNKKHFLLIKSFHLSPLKLVLMMIYELRFALISVVALAYGRIVAEVGV
;
A
#
# COMPACT_ATOMS: atom_id res chain seq x y z
N PHE A 1 4.80 9.89 15.05
CA PHE A 1 5.37 10.58 13.87
C PHE A 1 4.45 11.67 13.37
N PHE A 2 3.23 11.36 12.92
CA PHE A 2 2.16 12.36 12.75
C PHE A 2 0.87 11.81 13.36
N ASP A 3 0.14 12.63 14.09
CA ASP A 3 -1.16 12.29 14.66
C ASP A 3 -2.21 13.19 14.03
N PHE A 4 -3.17 12.57 13.35
CA PHE A 4 -4.31 13.24 12.75
C PHE A 4 -5.56 12.38 12.98
N LYS A 5 -6.72 13.05 13.02
CA LYS A 5 -7.97 12.48 13.54
C LYS A 5 -8.36 11.12 12.96
N PHE A 6 -8.06 10.87 11.69
CA PHE A 6 -8.44 9.65 10.97
C PHE A 6 -7.33 8.59 10.86
N LYS A 7 -6.16 8.83 11.46
CA LYS A 7 -5.01 7.92 11.34
C LYS A 7 -5.34 6.49 11.76
N ARG A 8 -5.96 6.34 12.93
CA ARG A 8 -6.31 5.02 13.48
C ARG A 8 -7.30 4.28 12.60
N PHE A 9 -8.29 5.00 12.06
CA PHE A 9 -9.30 4.42 11.18
C PHE A 9 -8.70 3.95 9.85
N ILE A 10 -7.86 4.78 9.22
CA ILE A 10 -7.16 4.40 7.98
C ILE A 10 -6.25 3.20 8.22
N LYS A 11 -5.49 3.21 9.32
CA LYS A 11 -4.60 2.09 9.66
C LYS A 11 -5.38 0.79 9.86
N LEU A 12 -6.49 0.84 10.59
CA LEU A 12 -7.37 -0.31 10.77
C LEU A 12 -7.89 -0.86 9.44
N ILE A 13 -8.33 -0.01 8.51
CA ILE A 13 -8.79 -0.44 7.19
C ILE A 13 -7.65 -1.16 6.46
N ILE A 14 -6.46 -0.56 6.41
CA ILE A 14 -5.33 -1.11 5.68
C ILE A 14 -4.88 -2.44 6.28
N ASP A 15 -4.72 -2.51 7.60
CA ASP A 15 -4.31 -3.74 8.29
C ASP A 15 -5.36 -4.85 8.13
N THR A 16 -6.66 -4.49 8.14
CA THR A 16 -7.75 -5.45 7.89
C THR A 16 -7.73 -5.95 6.45
N SER A 17 -7.48 -5.07 5.47
CA SER A 17 -7.39 -5.45 4.06
C SER A 17 -6.30 -6.50 3.79
N LEU A 18 -5.20 -6.49 4.57
CA LEU A 18 -4.15 -7.51 4.46
C LEU A 18 -4.59 -8.91 4.91
N SER A 19 -5.63 -8.99 5.74
CA SER A 19 -6.19 -10.25 6.24
C SER A 19 -7.22 -10.84 5.27
N PHE A 20 -7.63 -10.09 4.25
CA PHE A 20 -8.63 -10.52 3.30
C PHE A 20 -8.04 -11.60 2.37
N PRO A 21 -8.74 -12.72 2.11
CA PRO A 21 -8.25 -13.73 1.20
C PRO A 21 -8.05 -13.15 -0.20
N THR A 22 -6.86 -13.30 -0.77
CA THR A 22 -6.50 -12.76 -2.09
C THR A 22 -7.43 -13.30 -3.18
N VAL A 23 -7.82 -14.58 -3.08
CA VAL A 23 -8.81 -15.22 -3.96
C VAL A 23 -10.17 -14.53 -3.89
N ALA A 24 -10.62 -14.12 -2.69
CA ALA A 24 -11.89 -13.43 -2.54
C ALA A 24 -11.86 -12.05 -3.21
N VAL A 25 -10.73 -11.32 -3.13
CA VAL A 25 -10.55 -10.07 -3.89
C VAL A 25 -10.66 -10.33 -5.39
N GLY A 26 -9.99 -11.39 -5.89
CA GLY A 26 -10.06 -11.79 -7.30
C GLY A 26 -11.49 -12.09 -7.76
N LEU A 27 -12.27 -12.83 -6.96
CA LEU A 27 -13.67 -13.14 -7.26
C LEU A 27 -14.57 -11.91 -7.25
N ILE A 28 -14.35 -10.97 -6.30
CA ILE A 28 -15.07 -9.70 -6.27
C ILE A 28 -14.78 -8.89 -7.53
N LEU A 29 -13.51 -8.77 -7.91
CA LEU A 29 -13.11 -8.07 -9.13
C LEU A 29 -13.65 -8.75 -10.39
N TYR A 30 -13.60 -10.08 -10.44
CA TYR A 30 -14.21 -10.87 -11.51
C TYR A 30 -15.71 -10.56 -11.62
N ALA A 31 -16.45 -10.60 -10.51
CA ALA A 31 -17.88 -10.31 -10.50
C ALA A 31 -18.20 -8.88 -10.95
N LEU A 32 -17.35 -7.90 -10.61
CA LEU A 32 -17.52 -6.51 -11.04
C LEU A 32 -17.26 -6.32 -12.54
N ILE A 33 -16.21 -6.95 -13.06
CA ILE A 33 -15.73 -6.79 -14.45
C ILE A 33 -16.42 -7.77 -15.42
N SER A 34 -17.05 -8.83 -14.91
CA SER A 34 -17.76 -9.81 -15.71
C SER A 34 -18.79 -9.17 -16.61
N SER A 35 -19.09 -9.80 -17.74
CA SER A 35 -20.11 -9.36 -18.68
C SER A 35 -21.50 -9.21 -18.05
N ARG A 36 -21.73 -9.84 -16.89
CA ARG A 36 -22.94 -9.71 -16.07
C ARG A 36 -22.78 -8.76 -14.87
N GLY A 37 -21.60 -8.19 -14.71
CA GLY A 37 -21.22 -7.27 -13.65
C GLY A 37 -21.47 -5.80 -14.02
N PRO A 38 -21.46 -4.90 -13.03
CA PRO A 38 -21.68 -3.47 -13.23
C PRO A 38 -20.67 -2.78 -14.15
N LEU A 39 -19.45 -3.33 -14.30
CA LEU A 39 -18.42 -2.83 -15.21
C LEU A 39 -18.28 -3.72 -16.47
N GLY A 40 -19.24 -4.62 -16.70
CA GLY A 40 -19.20 -5.59 -17.80
C GLY A 40 -19.25 -4.96 -19.19
N GLU A 41 -19.90 -3.81 -19.33
CA GLU A 41 -20.00 -3.08 -20.60
C GLU A 41 -18.63 -2.63 -21.14
N PHE A 42 -17.62 -2.52 -20.27
CA PHE A 42 -16.25 -2.18 -20.66
C PHE A 42 -15.45 -3.35 -21.25
N GLY A 43 -15.99 -4.58 -21.19
CA GLY A 43 -15.34 -5.76 -21.77
C GLY A 43 -13.92 -6.03 -21.26
N LEU A 44 -13.62 -5.64 -20.01
CA LEU A 44 -12.26 -5.67 -19.47
C LEU A 44 -11.80 -7.08 -19.08
N LEU A 45 -12.69 -8.05 -19.07
CA LEU A 45 -12.36 -9.42 -18.64
C LEU A 45 -11.35 -10.05 -19.61
N PHE A 46 -10.33 -10.73 -19.06
CA PHE A 46 -9.18 -11.26 -19.81
C PHE A 46 -8.30 -10.21 -20.51
N THR A 47 -8.35 -8.94 -20.08
CA THR A 47 -7.44 -7.90 -20.58
C THR A 47 -6.30 -7.60 -19.61
N ILE A 48 -5.19 -7.08 -20.15
CA ILE A 48 -4.07 -6.55 -19.35
C ILE A 48 -4.56 -5.42 -18.41
N LYS A 49 -5.58 -4.66 -18.81
CA LYS A 49 -6.13 -3.58 -17.97
C LYS A 49 -6.78 -4.13 -16.70
N ALA A 50 -7.57 -5.21 -16.81
CA ALA A 50 -8.15 -5.87 -15.64
C ALA A 50 -7.07 -6.51 -14.76
N LEU A 51 -6.04 -7.12 -15.36
CA LEU A 51 -4.88 -7.65 -14.64
C LEU A 51 -4.19 -6.55 -13.80
N ILE A 52 -3.88 -5.41 -14.43
CA ILE A 52 -3.24 -4.27 -13.73
C ILE A 52 -4.14 -3.76 -12.60
N LEU A 53 -5.46 -3.68 -12.81
CA LEU A 53 -6.40 -3.23 -11.79
C LEU A 53 -6.42 -4.20 -10.59
N GLY A 54 -6.46 -5.52 -10.84
CA GLY A 54 -6.44 -6.51 -9.77
C GLY A 54 -5.16 -6.49 -8.97
N GLN A 55 -4.02 -6.43 -9.67
CA GLN A 55 -2.72 -6.27 -9.04
C GLN A 55 -2.62 -4.97 -8.25
N PHE A 56 -3.17 -3.86 -8.76
CA PHE A 56 -3.18 -2.59 -8.04
C PHE A 56 -3.98 -2.68 -6.74
N VAL A 57 -5.19 -3.26 -6.77
CA VAL A 57 -6.06 -3.40 -5.58
C VAL A 57 -5.41 -4.28 -4.50
N LEU A 58 -4.71 -5.36 -4.90
CA LEU A 58 -4.00 -6.24 -3.99
C LEU A 58 -2.70 -5.63 -3.45
N ALA A 59 -1.92 -4.99 -4.32
CA ALA A 59 -0.61 -4.40 -3.98
C ALA A 59 -0.74 -3.18 -3.06
N LEU A 60 -1.75 -2.34 -3.26
CA LEU A 60 -1.89 -1.06 -2.57
C LEU A 60 -1.87 -1.17 -1.03
N PRO A 61 -2.71 -2.00 -0.37
CA PRO A 61 -2.68 -2.12 1.08
C PRO A 61 -1.35 -2.68 1.59
N ILE A 62 -0.73 -3.62 0.86
CA ILE A 62 0.56 -4.22 1.22
C ILE A 62 1.65 -3.14 1.26
N VAL A 63 1.77 -2.36 0.18
CA VAL A 63 2.75 -1.29 0.09
C VAL A 63 2.54 -0.26 1.20
N ILE A 64 1.29 0.22 1.40
CA ILE A 64 1.01 1.24 2.42
C ILE A 64 1.33 0.71 3.83
N ALA A 65 0.93 -0.52 4.15
CA ALA A 65 1.20 -1.12 5.45
C ALA A 65 2.70 -1.22 5.72
N LEU A 66 3.48 -1.78 4.78
CA LEU A 66 4.93 -1.93 4.94
C LEU A 66 5.63 -0.58 5.07
N PHE A 67 5.27 0.40 4.26
CA PHE A 67 5.84 1.75 4.31
C PHE A 67 5.50 2.45 5.63
N SER A 68 4.24 2.36 6.08
CA SER A 68 3.79 2.96 7.33
C SER A 68 4.49 2.33 8.55
N ASN A 69 4.63 1.00 8.56
CA ASN A 69 5.34 0.28 9.61
C ASN A 69 6.82 0.67 9.65
N LEU A 70 7.48 0.82 8.49
CA LEU A 70 8.87 1.27 8.45
C LEU A 70 9.04 2.65 9.08
N ILE A 71 8.17 3.60 8.72
CA ILE A 71 8.22 4.96 9.25
C ILE A 71 7.91 4.98 10.75
N GLU A 72 6.93 4.20 11.21
CA GLU A 72 6.55 4.15 12.63
C GLU A 72 7.62 3.48 13.51
N ASN A 73 8.36 2.52 12.95
CA ASN A 73 9.45 1.82 13.62
C ASN A 73 10.79 2.58 13.56
N MET A 74 10.84 3.74 12.89
CA MET A 74 12.02 4.60 12.91
C MET A 74 12.37 4.99 14.36
N ASN A 75 13.66 4.99 14.67
CA ASN A 75 14.13 5.31 16.02
C ASN A 75 13.64 6.70 16.45
N LYS A 76 12.90 6.74 17.55
CA LYS A 76 12.32 7.98 18.11
C LYS A 76 13.37 9.06 18.34
N LYS A 77 14.58 8.69 18.78
CA LYS A 77 15.67 9.66 19.00
C LYS A 77 16.07 10.34 17.69
N HIS A 78 16.22 9.56 16.62
CA HIS A 78 16.57 10.06 15.30
C HIS A 78 15.50 10.99 14.73
N PHE A 79 14.23 10.65 14.93
CA PHE A 79 13.12 11.52 14.53
C PHE A 79 13.12 12.86 15.26
N LEU A 80 13.36 12.86 16.56
CA LEU A 80 13.42 14.09 17.35
C LEU A 80 14.55 15.02 16.87
N LEU A 81 15.70 14.46 16.48
CA LEU A 81 16.79 15.21 15.85
C LEU A 81 16.37 15.82 14.51
N ILE A 82 15.71 15.07 13.64
CA ILE A 82 15.21 15.62 12.36
C ILE A 82 14.20 16.74 12.62
N LYS A 83 13.33 16.58 13.63
CA LYS A 83 12.31 17.56 14.00
C LYS A 83 12.93 18.83 14.60
N SER A 84 14.07 18.77 15.27
CA SER A 84 14.74 19.96 15.84
C SER A 84 15.30 20.92 14.79
N PHE A 85 15.43 20.50 13.53
CA PHE A 85 15.85 21.39 12.44
C PHE A 85 14.75 22.36 11.97
N HIS A 86 13.57 22.38 12.60
CA HIS A 86 12.46 23.30 12.30
C HIS A 86 12.09 23.34 10.81
N LEU A 87 12.19 22.18 10.14
CA LEU A 87 11.86 22.04 8.72
C LEU A 87 10.36 22.20 8.49
N SER A 88 9.99 22.70 7.31
CA SER A 88 8.59 22.67 6.86
C SER A 88 8.09 21.22 6.72
N PRO A 89 6.78 20.97 6.84
CA PRO A 89 6.24 19.59 6.84
C PRO A 89 6.67 18.75 5.63
N LEU A 90 6.67 19.35 4.43
CA LEU A 90 7.12 18.68 3.20
C LEU A 90 8.63 18.35 3.24
N LYS A 91 9.46 19.28 3.72
CA LYS A 91 10.92 19.05 3.85
C LYS A 91 11.21 17.97 4.88
N LEU A 92 10.45 17.93 5.98
CA LEU A 92 10.58 16.89 7.00
C LEU A 92 10.25 15.51 6.41
N VAL A 93 9.16 15.38 5.65
CA VAL A 93 8.79 14.12 4.99
C VAL A 93 9.85 13.69 3.98
N LEU A 94 10.31 14.59 3.11
CA LEU A 94 11.37 14.28 2.13
C LEU A 94 12.67 13.85 2.81
N MET A 95 13.05 14.51 3.91
CA MET A 95 14.25 14.14 4.68
C MET A 95 14.10 12.74 5.30
N MET A 96 12.93 12.43 5.86
CA MET A 96 12.65 11.08 6.38
C MET A 96 12.72 10.01 5.30
N ILE A 97 12.17 10.27 4.11
CA ILE A 97 12.25 9.35 2.96
C ILE A 97 13.71 9.15 2.54
N TYR A 98 14.48 10.23 2.47
CA TYR A 98 15.90 10.17 2.10
C TYR A 98 16.75 9.36 3.09
N GLU A 99 16.47 9.52 4.38
CA GLU A 99 17.12 8.79 5.46
C GLU A 99 16.78 7.28 5.41
N LEU A 100 15.51 6.97 5.19
CA LEU A 100 15.02 5.58 5.16
C LEU A 100 15.21 4.90 3.80
N ARG A 101 15.84 5.53 2.81
CA ARG A 101 15.90 5.05 1.41
C ARG A 101 16.34 3.59 1.28
N PHE A 102 17.31 3.14 2.08
CA PHE A 102 17.81 1.77 2.00
C PHE A 102 16.78 0.76 2.52
N ALA A 103 16.14 1.07 3.65
CA ALA A 103 15.07 0.25 4.18
C ALA A 103 13.81 0.31 3.30
N LEU A 104 13.56 1.45 2.63
CA LEU A 104 12.51 1.60 1.64
C LEU A 104 12.73 0.73 0.42
N ILE A 105 13.96 0.60 -0.08
CA ILE A 105 14.29 -0.34 -1.16
C ILE A 105 13.97 -1.78 -0.72
N SER A 106 14.29 -2.16 0.52
CA SER A 106 13.93 -3.48 1.05
C SER A 106 12.41 -3.68 1.13
N VAL A 107 11.65 -2.66 1.55
CA VAL A 107 10.18 -2.69 1.56
C VAL A 107 9.62 -2.87 0.14
N VAL A 108 10.17 -2.16 -0.84
CA VAL A 108 9.75 -2.29 -2.25
C VAL A 108 10.04 -3.69 -2.76
N ALA A 109 11.23 -4.24 -2.49
CA ALA A 109 11.58 -5.60 -2.88
C ALA A 109 10.66 -6.65 -2.23
N LEU A 110 10.33 -6.49 -0.94
CA LEU A 110 9.40 -7.36 -0.22
C LEU A 110 7.98 -7.29 -0.80
N ALA A 111 7.48 -6.07 -1.03
CA ALA A 111 6.16 -5.88 -1.63
C ALA A 111 6.09 -6.51 -3.02
N TYR A 112 7.09 -6.27 -3.85
CA TYR A 112 7.20 -6.86 -5.18
C TYR A 112 7.19 -8.39 -5.13
N GLY A 113 8.02 -8.99 -4.26
CA GLY A 113 8.06 -10.45 -4.09
C GLY A 113 6.71 -11.04 -3.67
N ARG A 114 5.99 -10.36 -2.78
CA ARG A 114 4.62 -10.74 -2.36
C ARG A 114 3.63 -10.73 -3.53
N ILE A 115 3.64 -9.64 -4.31
CA ILE A 115 2.71 -9.41 -5.41
C ILE A 115 2.96 -10.42 -6.55
N VAL A 116 4.23 -10.66 -6.90
CA VAL A 116 4.59 -11.59 -7.97
C VAL A 116 4.37 -13.05 -7.59
N ALA A 117 4.53 -13.41 -6.31
CA ALA A 117 4.27 -14.76 -5.81
C ALA A 117 2.77 -15.09 -5.72
N GLU A 118 1.88 -14.09 -5.79
CA GLU A 118 0.44 -14.31 -5.81
C GLU A 118 -0.01 -14.72 -7.21
N VAL A 119 -0.04 -16.03 -7.45
CA VAL A 119 -0.51 -16.68 -8.71
C VAL A 119 -2.05 -16.59 -8.90
N GLY A 120 -2.76 -15.88 -8.01
CA GLY A 120 -4.22 -15.90 -7.91
C GLY A 120 -4.99 -14.84 -8.72
N VAL A 121 -4.37 -14.15 -9.67
CA VAL A 121 -5.00 -13.12 -10.53
C VAL A 121 -4.97 -13.53 -11.99
#